data_AF-A0AAD9DHE5-F1
#
_entry.id   AF-A0AAD9DHE5-F1
#
_cell.length_a   1.000
_cell.length_b   1.000
_cell.length_c   1.000
_cell.angle_alpha   90.00
_cell.angle_beta   90.00
_cell.angle_gamma   90.00
#
_symmetry.space_group_name_H-M   'P 1'
#
loop_
_entity.id
_entity.type
_entity.pdbx_description
1 polymer ?
#
loop_
_entity_poly.entity_id
_entity_poly.type
_entity_poly.pdbx_seq_one_letter_code
_entity_poly.pdbx_strand_id
1 'polypeptide(L)'
;MSFPTRAAKLKVIQTQLNSNRRAAMCHLQGIEQSNATLYRQIDPLVLPEVLSLVGQTHGQGELYMALKSSIAGVMSLVNRTECLKQKREERIEYLKQQLNHHAAEAAHLAAEAAYHTAKSEEFQDELSAMEEENNGTQGETYNDSRGIKRRRK
;
A
#
# COMPACT_ATOMS: atom_id res chain seq x y z
N MET A 1 -29.31 35.08 -18.01
CA MET A 1 -28.53 35.65 -16.88
C MET A 1 -27.27 36.29 -17.45
N SER A 2 -26.99 37.55 -17.10
CA SER A 2 -25.79 38.27 -17.56
C SER A 2 -24.57 37.84 -16.73
N PHE A 3 -23.48 37.43 -17.38
CA PHE A 3 -22.25 37.09 -16.67
C PHE A 3 -21.55 38.36 -16.16
N PRO A 4 -20.99 38.34 -14.95
CA PRO A 4 -20.31 39.52 -14.40
C PRO A 4 -19.10 39.89 -15.25
N THR A 5 -19.00 41.18 -15.58
CA THR A 5 -17.90 41.74 -16.37
C THR A 5 -16.56 41.58 -15.64
N ARG A 6 -15.45 41.60 -16.39
CA ARG A 6 -14.09 41.53 -15.81
C ARG A 6 -13.85 42.58 -14.72
N ALA A 7 -14.38 43.79 -14.91
CA ALA A 7 -14.29 44.88 -13.94
C ALA A 7 -15.03 44.54 -12.63
N ALA A 8 -16.22 43.95 -12.72
CA ALA A 8 -16.97 43.52 -11.54
C ALA A 8 -16.22 42.43 -10.75
N LYS A 9 -15.66 41.44 -11.45
CA LYS A 9 -14.85 40.38 -10.82
C LYS A 9 -13.62 40.94 -10.11
N LEU A 10 -12.87 41.83 -10.77
CA LEU A 10 -11.71 42.49 -10.17
C LEU A 10 -12.07 43.31 -8.93
N LYS A 11 -13.21 44.01 -8.96
CA LYS A 11 -13.71 44.74 -7.80
C LYS A 11 -13.92 43.79 -6.62
N VAL A 12 -14.59 42.66 -6.82
CA VAL A 12 -14.81 41.66 -5.76
C VAL A 12 -13.48 41.14 -5.20
N ILE A 13 -12.53 40.78 -6.07
CA ILE A 13 -11.21 40.28 -5.67
C ILE A 13 -10.46 41.32 -4.83
N GLN A 14 -10.44 42.57 -5.29
CA GLN A 14 -9.69 43.64 -4.63
C GLN A 14 -10.36 44.18 -3.37
N THR A 15 -11.61 43.82 -3.08
CA THR A 15 -12.34 44.37 -1.94
C THR A 15 -12.77 43.26 -0.99
N GLN A 16 -13.62 42.35 -1.46
CA GLN A 16 -14.22 41.29 -0.64
C GLN A 16 -13.24 40.17 -0.32
N LEU A 17 -12.29 39.84 -1.20
CA LEU A 17 -11.29 38.79 -0.96
C LEU A 17 -9.99 39.27 -0.30
N ASN A 18 -9.88 40.56 0.00
CA ASN A 18 -8.75 41.13 0.73
C ASN A 18 -9.20 41.47 2.16
N SER A 19 -8.62 40.83 3.17
CA SER A 19 -9.11 40.97 4.55
C SER A 19 -8.98 42.38 5.09
N ASN A 20 -7.90 43.10 4.78
CA ASN A 20 -7.67 44.47 5.21
C ASN A 20 -8.68 45.45 4.61
N ARG A 21 -8.92 45.35 3.29
CA ARG A 21 -9.92 46.20 2.62
C ARG A 21 -11.34 45.88 3.05
N ARG A 22 -11.64 44.59 3.24
CA ARG A 22 -12.91 44.15 3.83
C ARG A 22 -13.10 44.73 5.23
N ALA A 23 -12.06 44.72 6.06
CA ALA A 23 -12.08 45.29 7.41
C ALA A 23 -12.41 46.78 7.38
N ALA A 24 -11.71 47.53 6.53
CA ALA A 24 -11.94 48.96 6.36
C ALA A 24 -13.38 49.26 5.90
N MET A 25 -13.93 48.47 4.96
CA MET A 25 -15.31 48.65 4.52
C MET A 25 -16.34 48.30 5.60
N CYS A 26 -16.15 47.19 6.32
CA CYS A 26 -17.03 46.82 7.44
C CYS A 26 -17.04 47.91 8.51
N HIS A 27 -15.86 48.46 8.85
CA HIS A 27 -15.73 49.56 9.80
C HIS A 27 -16.49 50.82 9.34
N LEU A 28 -16.34 51.22 8.08
CA LEU A 28 -17.08 52.35 7.50
C LEU A 28 -18.60 52.14 7.50
N GLN A 29 -19.05 50.89 7.42
CA GLN A 29 -20.47 50.53 7.42
C GLN A 29 -21.02 50.28 8.84
N GLY A 30 -20.19 50.40 9.89
CA GLY A 30 -20.59 50.09 11.26
C GLY A 30 -20.90 48.60 11.49
N ILE A 31 -20.37 47.72 10.64
CA ILE A 31 -20.59 46.27 10.71
C ILE A 31 -19.40 45.64 11.44
N GLU A 32 -19.67 44.80 12.43
CA GLU A 32 -18.64 44.01 13.11
C GLU A 32 -18.09 42.95 12.14
N GLN A 33 -16.79 43.04 11.86
CA GLN A 33 -16.15 42.13 10.91
C GLN A 33 -15.86 40.77 11.58
N SER A 34 -16.34 39.68 10.98
CA SER A 34 -15.77 38.35 11.22
C SER A 34 -15.19 37.76 9.94
N ASN A 35 -13.89 37.47 9.93
CA ASN A 35 -13.24 36.80 8.79
C ASN A 35 -13.76 35.37 8.57
N ALA A 36 -14.33 34.76 9.62
CA ALA A 36 -14.87 33.40 9.60
C ALA A 36 -16.19 33.27 8.81
N THR A 37 -16.98 34.34 8.65
CA THR A 37 -18.32 34.25 8.03
C THR A 37 -18.26 34.25 6.51
N LEU A 38 -17.35 34.99 5.88
CA LEU A 38 -17.31 35.12 4.42
C LEU A 38 -17.05 33.78 3.73
N TYR A 39 -15.94 33.12 4.05
CA TYR A 39 -15.56 31.89 3.36
C TYR A 39 -16.44 30.69 3.72
N ARG A 40 -17.18 30.77 4.83
CA ARG A 40 -18.19 29.78 5.20
C ARG A 40 -19.47 29.87 4.37
N GLN A 41 -19.77 31.04 3.80
CA GLN A 41 -20.93 31.26 2.94
C GLN A 41 -20.66 30.91 1.47
N ILE A 42 -19.39 30.73 1.11
CA ILE A 42 -19.00 30.30 -0.24
C ILE A 42 -19.24 28.80 -0.36
N ASP A 43 -19.78 28.38 -1.50
CA ASP A 43 -19.97 26.96 -1.81
C ASP A 43 -18.63 26.20 -1.68
N PRO A 44 -18.56 25.15 -0.85
CA PRO A 44 -17.37 24.31 -0.71
C PRO A 44 -16.77 23.82 -2.04
N LEU A 45 -17.57 23.65 -3.09
CA LEU A 45 -17.12 23.19 -4.40
C LEU A 45 -16.25 24.22 -5.14
N VAL A 46 -16.50 25.52 -4.95
CA VAL A 46 -15.73 26.60 -5.61
C VAL A 46 -14.66 27.19 -4.69
N LEU A 47 -14.61 26.73 -3.46
CA LEU A 47 -13.72 27.21 -2.41
C LEU A 47 -12.24 26.98 -2.75
N PRO A 48 -11.81 25.84 -3.34
CA PRO A 48 -10.43 25.65 -3.79
C PRO A 48 -9.98 26.71 -4.80
N GLU A 49 -10.84 27.05 -5.77
CA GLU A 49 -10.57 28.07 -6.79
C GLU A 49 -10.46 29.47 -6.17
N VAL A 50 -11.35 29.79 -5.23
CA VAL A 50 -11.30 31.07 -4.50
C VAL A 50 -10.03 31.17 -3.65
N LEU A 51 -9.63 30.10 -2.97
CA LEU A 51 -8.38 30.07 -2.19
C LEU A 51 -7.15 30.24 -3.09
N SER A 52 -7.11 29.53 -4.22
CA SER A 52 -6.06 29.68 -5.22
C SER A 52 -5.95 31.13 -5.71
N LEU A 53 -7.09 31.75 -6.01
CA LEU A 53 -7.17 33.15 -6.42
C LEU A 53 -6.62 34.10 -5.34
N VAL A 54 -7.03 33.91 -4.08
CA VAL A 54 -6.53 34.71 -2.95
C VAL A 54 -5.01 34.58 -2.81
N GLY A 55 -4.47 33.37 -2.90
CA GLY A 55 -3.03 33.13 -2.83
C GLY A 55 -2.25 33.81 -3.95
N GLN A 56 -2.78 33.78 -5.18
CA GLN A 56 -2.17 34.44 -6.33
C GLN A 56 -2.23 35.97 -6.25
N THR A 57 -3.33 36.54 -5.76
CA THR A 57 -3.56 37.99 -5.82
C THR A 57 -3.12 38.75 -4.58
N HIS A 58 -3.21 38.14 -3.40
CA HIS A 58 -2.99 38.83 -2.13
C HIS A 58 -1.86 38.21 -1.28
N GLY A 59 -1.28 37.09 -1.72
CA GLY A 59 -0.12 36.44 -1.09
C GLY A 59 -0.48 35.48 0.05
N GLN A 60 0.56 34.95 0.70
CA GLN A 60 0.44 33.83 1.65
C GLN A 60 -0.30 34.17 2.94
N GLY A 61 -0.20 35.40 3.44
CA GLY A 61 -0.88 35.80 4.68
C GLY A 61 -2.41 35.79 4.55
N GLU A 62 -2.92 36.31 3.44
CA GLU A 62 -4.35 36.32 3.12
C GLU A 62 -4.85 34.91 2.80
N LEU A 63 -4.04 34.12 2.08
CA LEU A 63 -4.33 32.70 1.84
C LEU A 63 -4.46 31.92 3.16
N TYR A 64 -3.55 32.12 4.10
CA TYR A 64 -3.59 31.46 5.40
C TYR A 64 -4.86 31.82 6.18
N MET A 65 -5.25 33.09 6.19
CA MET A 65 -6.48 33.54 6.84
C MET A 65 -7.74 32.96 6.16
N ALA A 66 -7.77 32.94 4.83
CA ALA A 66 -8.84 32.35 4.06
C ALA A 66 -8.97 30.85 4.35
N LEU A 67 -7.86 30.12 4.29
CA LEU A 67 -7.82 28.69 4.57
C LEU A 67 -8.27 28.37 6.00
N LYS A 68 -7.79 29.13 7.00
CA LYS A 68 -8.19 28.94 8.40
C LYS A 68 -9.71 29.09 8.59
N SER A 69 -10.32 30.05 7.91
CA SER A 69 -11.77 30.26 7.97
C SER A 69 -12.60 29.26 7.15
N SER A 70 -12.00 28.64 6.15
CA SER A 70 -12.69 27.82 5.16
C SER A 70 -12.44 26.32 5.33
N ILE A 71 -11.57 25.93 6.26
CA ILE A 71 -11.09 24.55 6.44
C ILE A 71 -12.23 23.56 6.66
N ALA A 72 -13.28 23.93 7.41
CA ALA A 72 -14.44 23.06 7.62
C ALA A 72 -15.20 22.79 6.30
N GLY A 73 -15.32 23.81 5.44
CA GLY A 73 -15.93 23.68 4.11
C GLY A 73 -15.08 22.81 3.19
N VAL A 74 -13.77 23.05 3.13
CA VAL A 74 -12.85 22.21 2.32
C VAL A 74 -12.86 20.76 2.81
N MET A 75 -12.85 20.54 4.13
CA MET A 75 -12.92 19.19 4.71
C MET A 75 -14.25 18.50 4.44
N SER A 76 -15.36 19.25 4.29
CA SER A 76 -16.66 18.68 3.91
C SER A 76 -16.71 18.19 2.46
N LEU A 77 -15.86 18.73 1.57
CA LEU A 77 -15.73 18.24 0.20
C LEU A 77 -15.12 16.83 0.14
N VAL A 78 -14.27 16.50 1.12
CA VAL A 78 -13.70 15.16 1.21
C VAL A 78 -14.78 14.22 1.72
N ASN A 79 -15.31 13.36 0.83
CA ASN A 79 -16.13 12.23 1.24
C ASN A 79 -15.25 11.24 2.02
N ARG A 80 -15.13 11.48 3.32
CA ARG A 80 -14.27 10.71 4.22
C ARG A 80 -14.56 9.21 4.13
N THR A 81 -15.83 8.84 3.94
CA THR A 81 -16.25 7.45 3.80
C THR A 81 -15.68 6.81 2.54
N GLU A 82 -15.73 7.53 1.41
CA GLU A 82 -15.18 7.06 0.14
C GLU A 82 -13.65 7.00 0.16
N CYS A 83 -13.00 8.02 0.74
CA CYS A 83 -11.55 8.00 0.98
C CYS A 83 -11.11 6.78 1.81
N LEU A 84 -11.85 6.46 2.87
CA LEU A 84 -11.56 5.29 3.71
C LEU A 84 -11.84 3.96 2.98
N LYS A 85 -12.89 3.89 2.14
CA LYS A 85 -13.17 2.73 1.31
C LYS A 85 -12.05 2.46 0.31
N GLN A 86 -11.61 3.50 -0.40
CA GLN A 86 -10.50 3.41 -1.36
C GLN A 86 -9.22 2.89 -0.68
N LYS A 87 -8.84 3.48 0.46
CA LYS A 87 -7.67 3.00 1.22
C LYS A 87 -7.78 1.54 1.65
N ARG A 88 -8.99 1.07 1.98
CA ARG A 88 -9.23 -0.34 2.31
C ARG A 88 -9.05 -1.23 1.09
N GLU A 89 -9.57 -0.83 -0.06
CA GLU A 89 -9.45 -1.57 -1.32
C GLU A 89 -7.99 -1.70 -1.77
N GLU A 90 -7.25 -0.59 -1.76
CA GLU A 90 -5.80 -0.57 -2.04
C GLU A 90 -5.04 -1.52 -1.11
N ARG A 91 -5.38 -1.53 0.19
CA ARG A 91 -4.74 -2.43 1.16
C ARG A 91 -5.07 -3.90 0.91
N ILE A 92 -6.31 -4.21 0.54
CA ILE A 92 -6.71 -5.59 0.19
C ILE A 92 -5.95 -6.05 -1.05
N GLU A 93 -5.83 -5.19 -2.06
CA GLU A 93 -5.13 -5.51 -3.29
C GLU A 93 -3.63 -5.74 -3.06
N TYR A 94 -2.99 -4.89 -2.24
CA TYR A 94 -1.61 -5.09 -1.79
C TYR A 94 -1.41 -6.45 -1.10
N LEU A 95 -2.31 -6.82 -0.18
CA LEU A 95 -2.19 -8.10 0.53
C LEU A 95 -2.40 -9.31 -0.39
N LYS A 96 -3.30 -9.20 -1.38
CA LYS A 96 -3.48 -10.24 -2.42
C LYS A 96 -2.19 -10.43 -3.22
N GLN A 97 -1.52 -9.35 -3.61
CA GLN A 97 -0.26 -9.42 -4.34
C GLN A 97 0.83 -10.11 -3.51
N GLN A 98 0.96 -9.75 -2.22
CA GLN A 98 1.91 -10.42 -1.32
C GLN A 98 1.62 -11.92 -1.18
N LEU A 99 0.34 -12.29 -1.01
CA LEU A 99 -0.06 -13.69 -0.89
C LEU A 99 0.34 -14.49 -2.13
N ASN A 100 0.10 -13.93 -3.32
CA ASN A 100 0.46 -14.57 -4.58
C ASN A 100 1.98 -14.75 -4.73
N HIS A 101 2.76 -13.75 -4.31
CA HIS A 101 4.22 -13.84 -4.33
C HIS A 101 4.74 -14.98 -3.44
N HIS A 102 4.28 -15.03 -2.18
CA HIS A 102 4.68 -16.09 -1.26
C HIS A 102 4.16 -17.48 -1.70
N ALA A 103 2.97 -17.56 -2.30
CA ALA A 103 2.48 -18.82 -2.86
C ALA A 103 3.37 -19.32 -4.01
N ALA A 104 3.85 -18.42 -4.87
CA ALA A 104 4.77 -18.78 -5.95
C ALA A 104 6.14 -19.23 -5.41
N GLU A 105 6.66 -18.54 -4.39
CA GLU A 105 7.91 -18.91 -3.71
C GLU A 105 7.80 -20.29 -3.04
N ALA A 106 6.70 -20.55 -2.33
CA ALA A 106 6.42 -21.84 -1.71
C ALA A 106 6.33 -22.96 -2.76
N ALA A 107 5.70 -22.70 -3.92
CA ALA A 107 5.63 -23.68 -5.00
C ALA A 107 7.01 -23.99 -5.60
N HIS A 108 7.89 -22.98 -5.73
CA HIS A 108 9.27 -23.18 -6.18
C HIS A 108 10.05 -24.07 -5.22
N LEU A 109 10.02 -23.75 -3.92
CA LEU A 109 10.71 -24.54 -2.89
C LEU A 109 10.18 -25.97 -2.80
N ALA A 110 8.86 -26.17 -2.95
CA ALA A 110 8.28 -27.50 -2.97
C ALA A 110 8.75 -28.34 -4.16
N ALA A 111 8.90 -27.73 -5.35
CA ALA A 111 9.44 -28.39 -6.53
C ALA A 111 10.92 -28.77 -6.36
N GLU A 112 11.72 -27.87 -5.78
CA GLU A 112 13.13 -28.13 -5.47
C GLU A 112 13.29 -29.25 -4.44
N ALA A 113 12.48 -29.24 -3.37
CA ALA A 113 12.46 -30.32 -2.39
C ALA A 113 12.09 -31.66 -3.03
N ALA A 114 11.07 -31.71 -3.89
CA ALA A 114 10.67 -32.93 -4.59
C ALA A 114 11.78 -33.47 -5.51
N TYR A 115 12.52 -32.60 -6.20
CA TYR A 115 13.68 -32.98 -7.00
C TYR A 115 14.80 -33.58 -6.13
N HIS A 116 15.13 -32.95 -5.00
CA HIS A 116 16.14 -33.47 -4.09
C HIS A 116 15.73 -34.81 -3.46
N THR A 117 14.46 -34.99 -3.12
CA THR A 117 13.93 -36.27 -2.62
C THR A 117 14.07 -37.37 -3.66
N ALA A 118 13.62 -37.15 -4.90
CA ALA A 118 13.75 -38.14 -5.98
C ALA A 118 15.23 -38.51 -6.23
N LYS A 119 16.13 -37.52 -6.23
CA LYS A 119 17.57 -37.76 -6.39
C LYS A 119 18.18 -38.56 -5.24
N SER A 120 17.71 -38.32 -4.01
CA SER A 120 18.16 -39.09 -2.85
C SER A 120 17.68 -40.53 -2.89
N GLU A 121 16.47 -40.79 -3.40
CA GLU A 121 15.93 -42.13 -3.61
C GLU A 121 16.76 -42.88 -4.67
N GLU A 122 17.11 -42.24 -5.79
CA GLU A 122 18.01 -42.83 -6.81
C GLU A 122 19.37 -43.26 -6.21
N PHE A 123 19.99 -42.40 -5.40
CA PHE A 123 21.26 -42.74 -4.75
C PHE A 123 21.10 -43.87 -3.72
N GLN A 124 19.97 -43.92 -3.01
CA GLN A 124 19.67 -44.97 -2.04
C GLN A 124 19.50 -46.33 -2.73
N ASP A 125 18.83 -46.36 -3.89
CA ASP A 125 18.65 -47.55 -4.70
C ASP A 125 19.99 -48.05 -5.27
N GLU A 126 20.85 -47.15 -5.74
CA GLU A 126 22.19 -47.49 -6.24
C GLU A 126 23.09 -48.08 -5.14
N LEU A 127 23.06 -47.49 -3.93
CA LEU A 127 23.78 -48.03 -2.78
C LEU A 127 23.28 -49.43 -2.40
N SER A 128 21.96 -49.64 -2.40
CA SER A 128 21.37 -50.95 -2.07
C SER A 128 21.78 -52.03 -3.09
N ALA A 129 21.81 -51.69 -4.38
CA ALA A 129 22.26 -52.61 -5.43
C ALA A 129 23.74 -53.00 -5.28
N MET A 130 24.61 -52.04 -4.93
CA MET A 130 26.03 -52.32 -4.68
C MET A 130 26.25 -53.17 -3.42
N GLU A 131 25.46 -52.99 -2.37
CA GLU A 131 25.53 -53.81 -1.16
C GLU A 131 25.10 -55.27 -1.41
N GLU A 132 24.11 -55.49 -2.27
CA GLU A 132 23.68 -56.84 -2.68
C GLU A 132 24.74 -57.58 -3.52
N GLU A 133 25.42 -56.89 -4.46
CA GLU A 133 26.52 -57.48 -5.24
C GLU A 133 27.73 -57.86 -4.35
N ASN A 134 28.02 -57.05 -3.33
CA ASN A 134 29.14 -57.31 -2.44
C ASN A 134 28.88 -58.50 -1.49
N ASN A 135 27.63 -58.70 -1.06
CA ASN A 135 27.22 -59.86 -0.24
C ASN A 135 27.13 -61.17 -1.04
N GLY A 136 26.97 -61.13 -2.36
CA GLY A 136 26.96 -62.32 -3.23
C GLY A 136 28.35 -62.98 -3.43
N THR A 137 29.44 -62.27 -3.14
CA THR A 137 30.80 -62.70 -3.52
C THR A 137 31.62 -63.27 -2.34
N GLN A 138 31.12 -63.22 -1.10
CA GLN A 138 31.79 -63.81 0.08
C GLN A 138 31.27 -65.21 0.50
N GLY A 139 30.48 -65.88 -0.36
CA GLY A 139 29.76 -67.11 -0.04
C GLY A 139 30.33 -68.43 -0.57
N GLU A 140 31.49 -68.48 -1.23
CA GLU A 140 32.04 -69.74 -1.76
C GLU A 140 33.55 -69.89 -1.53
N THR A 141 33.96 -70.39 -0.35
CA THR A 141 35.11 -71.31 -0.31
C THR A 141 35.01 -72.30 0.85
N TYR A 142 34.97 -73.57 0.46
CA TYR A 142 35.48 -74.76 1.14
C TYR A 142 34.71 -75.35 2.34
N ASN A 143 33.71 -76.16 2.01
CA ASN A 143 33.31 -77.32 2.81
C ASN A 143 33.84 -78.58 2.08
N ASP A 144 35.02 -79.08 2.45
CA ASP A 144 35.50 -80.39 1.99
C ASP A 144 36.00 -81.23 3.17
N SER A 145 35.13 -82.17 3.55
CA SER A 145 35.40 -83.55 3.94
C SER A 145 36.67 -83.89 4.72
N ARG A 146 36.49 -84.55 5.88
CA ARG A 146 36.79 -86.00 6.06
C ARG A 146 36.57 -86.43 7.50
N GLY A 147 35.68 -87.39 7.68
CA GLY A 147 35.47 -88.04 8.97
C GLY A 147 36.64 -88.91 9.41
N ILE A 148 36.83 -89.03 10.73
CA ILE A 148 37.52 -90.18 11.32
C ILE A 148 36.71 -90.70 12.51
N LYS A 149 36.48 -92.01 12.42
CA LYS A 149 35.78 -92.90 13.33
C LYS A 149 36.55 -93.13 14.64
N ARG A 150 35.78 -93.36 15.71
CA ARG A 150 36.05 -94.24 16.88
C ARG A 150 37.18 -93.80 17.84
N ARG A 151 36.89 -93.79 19.15
CA ARG A 151 37.01 -94.97 20.04
C ARG A 151 36.51 -94.65 21.46
N ARG A 152 35.71 -95.56 22.01
CA ARG A 152 35.37 -95.68 23.44
C ARG A 152 36.58 -96.24 24.22
N LYS A 153 36.93 -95.64 25.34
CA LYS A 153 36.99 -96.29 26.67
C LYS A 153 37.25 -95.25 27.74
#